data_AF-A0A357YMR3-F1
#
_entry.id   AF-A0A357YMR3-F1
#
_cell.length_a   1.000
_cell.length_b   1.000
_cell.length_c   1.000
_cell.angle_alpha   90.00
_cell.angle_beta   90.00
_cell.angle_gamma   90.00
#
_symmetry.space_group_name_H-M   'P 1'
#
loop_
_entity.id
_entity.type
_entity.pdbx_description
1 polymer ?
#
loop_
_entity_poly.entity_id
_entity_poly.type
_entity_poly.pdbx_seq_one_letter_code
_entity_poly.pdbx_strand_id
1 'polypeptide(L)' 'MKKIIGIILIIVALGLGYIGADELSSSTASVDILGVEITAEDNSAKEMAYVKIGLGVIALIAGVYLIGKKER' A
#
# COMPACT_ATOMS: atom_id res chain seq x y z
N MET A 1 -12.18 -6.60 -22.51
CA MET A 1 -11.54 -7.40 -21.45
C MET A 1 -10.35 -6.70 -20.77
N LYS A 2 -9.38 -6.14 -21.51
CA LYS A 2 -8.20 -5.46 -20.92
C LYS A 2 -8.55 -4.29 -19.98
N LYS A 3 -9.59 -3.51 -20.32
CA LYS A 3 -10.11 -2.45 -19.45
C LYS A 3 -10.66 -2.96 -18.11
N ILE A 4 -11.33 -4.11 -18.11
CA ILE A 4 -11.88 -4.72 -16.89
C ILE A 4 -10.74 -5.17 -15.98
N ILE A 5 -9.73 -5.84 -16.55
CA ILE A 5 -8.51 -6.24 -15.83
C ILE A 5 -7.81 -5.02 -15.24
N GLY A 6 -7.70 -3.93 -16.02
CA GLY A 6 -7.10 -2.68 -15.53
C GLY A 6 -7.88 -2.06 -14.36
N ILE A 7 -9.22 -2.04 -14.41
CA ILE A 7 -10.06 -1.53 -13.32
C ILE A 7 -9.87 -2.39 -12.05
N ILE A 8 -9.86 -3.71 -12.18
CA ILE A 8 -9.62 -4.62 -11.06
C ILE A 8 -8.24 -4.35 -10.45
N LEU A 9 -7.21 -4.17 -11.29
CA LEU A 9 -5.86 -3.87 -10.83
C LEU A 9 -5.80 -2.57 -10.01
N ILE A 10 -6.53 -1.53 -10.43
CA ILE A 10 -6.63 -0.26 -9.69
C ILE A 10 -7.31 -0.47 -8.34
N ILE A 11 -8.41 -1.22 -8.29
CA ILE A 11 -9.11 -1.50 -7.03
C ILE A 11 -8.20 -2.25 -6.06
N VAL A 12 -7.49 -3.28 -6.54
CA VAL A 12 -6.52 -4.03 -5.73
C VAL A 12 -5.38 -3.13 -5.25
N ALA A 13 -4.87 -2.25 -6.11
CA ALA A 13 -3.84 -1.30 -5.76
C ALA A 13 -4.26 -0.35 -4.63
N LEU A 14 -5.48 0.18 -4.69
CA LEU A 14 -6.05 1.02 -3.63
C LEU A 14 -6.20 0.25 -2.32
N GLY A 15 -6.66 -1.01 -2.38
CA GLY A 15 -6.74 -1.89 -1.21
C GLY A 15 -5.39 -2.17 -0.56
N LEU A 16 -4.39 -2.54 -1.37
CA LEU A 16 -3.02 -2.76 -0.89
C LEU A 16 -2.38 -1.49 -0.32
N GLY A 17 -2.62 -0.34 -0.95
CA GLY A 17 -2.16 0.96 -0.45
C GLY A 17 -2.75 1.31 0.90
N TYR A 18 -4.06 1.10 1.08
CA TYR A 18 -4.74 1.35 2.36
C TYR A 18 -4.22 0.41 3.45
N ILE A 19 -4.19 -0.90 3.18
CA ILE A 19 -3.71 -1.90 4.16
C ILE A 19 -2.25 -1.65 4.53
N GLY A 20 -1.40 -1.40 3.53
CA GLY A 20 0.01 -1.10 3.79
C GLY A 20 0.22 0.19 4.57
N ALA A 21 -0.56 1.24 4.31
CA ALA A 21 -0.47 2.48 5.08
C ALA A 21 -0.93 2.31 6.54
N ASP A 22 -2.00 1.55 6.77
CA ASP A 22 -2.50 1.22 8.11
C ASP A 22 -1.48 0.37 8.90
N GLU A 23 -0.87 -0.63 8.25
CA GLU A 23 0.14 -1.50 8.83
C GLU A 23 1.47 -0.75 9.10
N LEU A 24 1.84 0.20 8.23
CA LEU A 24 2.99 1.08 8.46
C LEU A 24 2.76 2.02 9.67
N SER A 25 1.53 2.50 9.82
CA SER A 25 1.14 3.38 10.93
C SER A 25 1.10 2.61 12.25
N SER A 26 0.54 1.40 12.26
CA SER A 26 0.43 0.57 13.46
C SER A 26 1.74 -0.12 13.86
N SER A 27 2.67 -0.34 12.93
CA SER A 27 4.01 -0.87 13.23
C SER A 27 4.94 0.14 13.91
N THR A 28 4.52 1.41 14.03
CA THR A 28 5.18 2.44 14.84
C THR A 28 4.22 2.88 15.94
N ALA A 29 4.14 2.12 17.02
CA ALA A 29 3.35 2.53 18.18
C ALA A 29 4.24 3.38 19.10
N SER A 30 4.11 4.70 19.03
CA SER A 30 4.73 5.63 19.97
C SER A 30 3.64 6.18 20.91
N VAL A 31 3.77 5.88 22.19
CA VAL A 31 2.91 6.44 23.25
C VAL A 31 3.76 7.32 24.16
N ASP A 32 3.33 8.57 24.32
CA ASP A 32 3.95 9.53 25.22
C ASP A 32 3.32 9.36 26.61
N ILE A 33 4.08 8.76 27.53
CA ILE A 33 3.65 8.57 28.91
C ILE A 33 4.49 9.50 29.78
N LEU A 34 3.86 10.56 30.30
CA LEU A 34 4.47 11.48 31.26
C LEU A 34 5.78 12.14 30.75
N GLY A 35 5.93 12.33 29.43
CA GLY A 35 7.13 12.92 28.81
C GLY A 35 8.25 11.92 28.52
N VAL A 36 7.97 10.62 28.69
CA VAL A 36 8.83 9.53 28.22
C VAL A 36 8.18 8.93 26.97
N GLU A 37 8.82 9.14 25.83
CA GLU A 37 8.41 8.54 24.56
C GLU A 37 8.81 7.06 24.55
N ILE A 38 7.82 6.17 24.66
CA ILE A 38 8.04 4.73 24.51
C ILE A 38 7.63 4.36 23.09
N THR A 39 8.64 4.14 22.25
CA THR A 39 8.47 3.70 20.87
C THR A 39 8.63 2.18 20.80
N ALA A 40 7.55 1.49 20.44
CA ALA A 40 7.58 0.08 20.05
C ALA A 40 7.51 0.01 18.52
N GLU A 41 8.62 -0.36 17.90
CA GLU A 41 8.74 -0.47 16.45
C GLU A 41 8.88 -1.93 16.04
N ASP A 42 7.94 -2.42 15.23
CA ASP A 42 8.03 -3.72 14.60
C ASP A 42 8.58 -3.58 13.18
N ASN A 43 9.89 -3.80 13.05
CA ASN A 43 10.61 -3.70 11.78
C ASN A 43 10.09 -4.67 10.71
N SER A 44 9.62 -5.87 11.11
CA SER A 44 9.10 -6.86 10.18
C SER A 44 7.76 -6.40 9.59
N ALA A 45 6.88 -5.88 10.45
CA ALA A 45 5.61 -5.31 10.02
C ALA A 45 5.83 -4.07 9.13
N LYS A 46 6.81 -3.22 9.46
CA LYS A 46 7.20 -2.09 8.61
C LYS A 46 7.67 -2.53 7.23
N GLU A 47 8.56 -3.51 7.14
CA GLU A 47 9.06 -4.01 5.86
C GLU A 47 7.90 -4.57 5.01
N MET A 48 7.02 -5.37 5.60
CA MET A 48 5.85 -5.90 4.91
C MET A 48 4.90 -4.80 4.43
N ALA A 49 4.70 -3.76 5.24
CA ALA A 49 3.91 -2.60 4.87
C ALA A 49 4.50 -1.88 3.64
N TYR A 50 5.81 -1.66 3.62
CA TYR A 50 6.50 -1.08 2.45
C TYR A 50 6.38 -1.96 1.20
N VAL A 51 6.46 -3.29 1.33
CA VAL A 51 6.25 -4.22 0.22
C VAL A 51 4.81 -4.11 -0.31
N LYS A 52 3.80 -4.08 0.56
CA LYS A 52 2.38 -3.94 0.16
C LYS A 52 2.14 -2.62 -0.55
N ILE A 53 2.67 -1.51 -0.03
CA ILE A 53 2.58 -0.19 -0.68
C ILE A 53 3.28 -0.21 -2.04
N GLY A 54 4.50 -0.74 -2.11
CA GLY A 54 5.26 -0.84 -3.36
C GLY A 54 4.55 -1.66 -4.43
N LEU A 55 4.01 -2.83 -4.07
CA LEU A 55 3.18 -3.65 -4.96
C LEU A 55 1.91 -2.91 -5.38
N GLY A 56 1.28 -2.18 -4.46
CA GLY A 56 0.13 -1.33 -4.76
C GLY A 56 0.45 -0.27 -5.81
N VAL A 57 1.58 0.44 -5.70
CA VAL A 57 2.02 1.43 -6.68
C VAL A 57 2.26 0.80 -8.05
N ILE A 58 2.95 -0.34 -8.11
CA ILE A 58 3.20 -1.06 -9.38
C ILE A 58 1.88 -1.50 -10.03
N ALA A 59 0.96 -2.06 -9.23
CA ALA A 59 -0.36 -2.47 -9.69
C ALA A 59 -1.19 -1.27 -10.19
N LEU A 60 -1.12 -0.11 -9.53
CA LEU A 60 -1.82 1.09 -9.96
C LEU A 60 -1.34 1.55 -11.33
N ILE A 61 -0.01 1.64 -11.52
CA ILE A 61 0.61 2.04 -12.79
C ILE A 61 0.22 1.06 -13.90
N ALA A 62 0.34 -0.24 -13.65
CA ALA A 62 -0.02 -1.28 -14.60
C ALA A 62 -1.52 -1.21 -14.97
N GLY A 63 -2.39 -0.95 -14.00
CA GLY A 63 -3.83 -0.84 -14.18
C GLY A 63 -4.22 0.35 -15.05
N VAL A 64 -3.68 1.54 -14.74
CA VAL A 64 -3.88 2.77 -15.52
C VAL A 64 -3.34 2.59 -16.94
N TYR A 65 -2.15 2.01 -17.09
CA TYR A 65 -1.55 1.75 -18.40
C TYR A 65 -2.42 0.80 -19.25
N LEU A 66 -2.94 -0.29 -18.65
CA LEU A 66 -3.83 -1.23 -19.33
C LEU A 66 -5.15 -0.61 -19.78
N ILE A 67 -5.70 0.35 -19.03
CA ILE A 67 -6.91 1.09 -19.40
C ILE A 67 -6.63 2.08 -20.53
N GLY A 68 -5.51 2.81 -20.45
CA GLY A 68 -5.11 3.83 -21.43
C GLY A 68 -4.56 3.27 -22.74
N LYS A 69 -4.14 1.99 -22.75
CA LYS A 69 -3.63 1.32 -23.95
C LYS A 69 -4.76 1.14 -24.98
N LYS A 70 -4.73 1.97 -26.01
CA LYS A 70 -5.60 1.83 -27.19
C LYS A 70 -5.28 0.50 -27.89
N GLU A 71 -6.28 -0.35 -28.06
CA GLU A 71 -6.16 -1.53 -28.92
C GLU A 71 -6.00 -1.01 -30.36
N ARG A 72 -4.78 -1.13 -30.91
CA ARG A 72 -4.52 -0.93 -32.34
C ARG A 72 -5.12 -2.09 -33.12
#